data_AF-X1VGC8-F1
#
_entry.id   AF-X1VGC8-F1
#
_cell.length_a   1.000
_cell.length_b   1.000
_cell.length_c   1.000
_cell.angle_alpha   90.00
_cell.angle_beta   90.00
_cell.angle_gamma   90.00
#
_symmetry.space_group_name_H-M   'P 1'
#
loop_
_entity.id
_entity.type
_entity.pdbx_description
1 polymer ?
#
loop_
_entity_poly.entity_id
_entity_poly.type
_entity_poly.pdbx_seq_one_letter_code
_entity_poly.pdbx_strand_id
1 'polypeptide(L)' 'LFSRYLYTDGIPNIDLLIRTGGELRLSNFLIWQTAYSEYYFTSVLWPDFDTKELEKALLSYSQRQRRFGGG' A
#
# COMPACT_ATOMS: atom_id res chain seq x y z
N LEU A 1 -2.22 -21.85 -0.46
CA LEU A 1 -1.72 -22.82 0.55
C LEU A 1 -0.73 -22.15 1.51
N PHE A 2 0.32 -21.48 1.01
CA PHE A 2 1.32 -20.79 1.84
C PHE A 2 0.76 -19.60 2.66
N SER A 3 -0.17 -18.82 2.10
CA SER A 3 -0.75 -17.63 2.76
C SER A 3 -1.40 -17.92 4.12
N ARG A 4 -1.88 -19.14 4.36
CA ARG A 4 -2.51 -19.55 5.62
C ARG A 4 -1.53 -19.73 6.79
N TYR A 5 -0.24 -19.75 6.50
CA TYR A 5 0.82 -19.84 7.51
C TYR A 5 1.42 -18.48 7.85
N LEU A 6 0.93 -17.39 7.24
CA LEU A 6 1.37 -16.04 7.53
C LEU A 6 0.53 -15.45 8.67
N TYR A 7 1.10 -14.49 9.41
CA TYR A 7 0.37 -13.74 10.44
C TYR A 7 -0.87 -13.01 9.92
N THR A 8 -0.98 -12.83 8.61
CA THR A 8 -2.10 -12.17 7.94
C THR A 8 -3.12 -13.17 7.39
N ASP A 9 -3.16 -14.42 7.87
CA ASP A 9 -4.20 -15.35 7.46
C ASP A 9 -5.59 -14.77 7.78
N GLY A 10 -6.52 -14.89 6.84
CA GLY A 10 -7.85 -14.28 6.93
C GLY A 10 -7.91 -12.75 6.71
N ILE A 11 -6.77 -12.07 6.57
CA ILE A 11 -6.73 -10.64 6.20
C ILE A 11 -6.79 -10.52 4.67
N PRO A 12 -7.62 -9.62 4.10
CA PRO A 12 -7.64 -9.39 2.67
C PRO A 12 -6.30 -8.89 2.13
N ASN A 13 -6.08 -9.06 0.83
CA ASN A 13 -4.90 -8.50 0.16
C ASN A 13 -4.85 -6.99 0.31
N ILE A 14 -3.64 -6.44 0.29
CA ILE A 14 -3.44 -4.99 0.40
C ILE A 14 -3.72 -4.39 -0.98
N ASP A 15 -4.60 -3.40 -1.05
CA ASP A 15 -4.87 -2.66 -2.29
C ASP A 15 -3.89 -1.48 -2.47
N LEU A 16 -3.60 -0.79 -1.36
CA LEU A 16 -2.77 0.41 -1.32
C LEU A 16 -1.82 0.35 -0.12
N LEU A 17 -0.51 0.46 -0.38
CA LEU A 17 0.49 0.65 0.64
C LEU A 17 0.97 2.11 0.64
N ILE A 18 0.81 2.79 1.78
CA ILE A 18 1.28 4.16 2.00
C ILE A 18 2.59 4.12 2.79
N ARG A 19 3.62 4.82 2.31
CA ARG A 19 4.90 4.99 3.01
C ARG A 19 5.29 6.46 3.12
N THR A 20 5.48 6.90 4.35
CA THR A 20 5.89 8.26 4.73
C THR A 20 7.40 8.39 4.86
N GLY A 21 7.91 9.62 4.92
CA GLY A 21 9.30 9.92 5.23
C GLY A 21 10.25 9.91 4.02
N GLY A 22 9.73 9.96 2.79
CA GLY A 22 10.51 10.16 1.56
C GLY A 22 11.28 8.95 1.05
N GLU A 23 11.23 7.82 1.74
CA GLU A 23 12.00 6.63 1.41
C GLU A 23 11.28 5.74 0.38
N LEU A 24 11.89 5.56 -0.79
CA LEU A 24 11.37 4.73 -1.88
C LEU A 24 11.81 3.27 -1.75
N ARG A 25 11.47 2.63 -0.63
CA ARG A 25 11.75 1.20 -0.39
C ARG A 25 10.59 0.55 0.35
N LEU A 26 10.53 -0.78 0.35
CA LEU A 26 9.56 -1.54 1.17
C LEU A 26 10.09 -1.88 2.55
N SER A 27 11.41 -1.93 2.74
CA SER A 27 12.04 -2.38 3.99
C SER A 27 11.53 -3.74 4.46
N ASN A 28 11.31 -4.67 3.53
CA ASN A 28 10.87 -6.04 3.82
C ASN A 28 9.49 -6.12 4.50
N PHE A 29 8.65 -5.09 4.35
CA PHE A 29 7.32 -5.03 4.96
C PHE A 29 6.26 -5.70 4.06
N LEU A 30 5.63 -6.75 4.59
CA LEU A 30 4.47 -7.45 4.00
C LEU A 30 4.62 -7.83 2.52
N ILE A 31 5.79 -8.31 2.11
CA ILE A 31 6.14 -8.61 0.70
C ILE A 31 5.09 -9.48 0.00
N TRP A 32 4.61 -10.52 0.67
CA TRP A 32 3.65 -11.44 0.06
C TRP A 32 2.29 -10.76 -0.16
N GLN A 33 1.86 -9.96 0.82
CA GLN A 33 0.57 -9.29 0.81
C GLN A 33 0.58 -8.07 -0.11
N THR A 34 1.74 -7.46 -0.35
CA THR A 34 1.87 -6.27 -1.21
C THR A 34 2.22 -6.58 -2.67
N ALA A 35 2.31 -7.86 -3.04
CA ALA A 35 2.75 -8.28 -4.37
C ALA A 35 1.93 -7.66 -5.53
N TYR A 36 0.65 -7.36 -5.28
CA TYR A 36 -0.27 -6.75 -6.25
C TYR A 36 -0.81 -5.39 -5.81
N SER A 37 -0.26 -4.82 -4.73
CA SER A 37 -0.71 -3.53 -4.22
C SER A 37 -0.16 -2.37 -5.05
N GLU A 38 -0.90 -1.27 -5.05
CA GLU A 38 -0.34 0.00 -5.45
C GLU A 38 0.48 0.62 -4.32
N TYR A 39 1.56 1.31 -4.69
CA TYR A 39 2.41 2.03 -3.75
C TYR A 39 2.17 3.53 -3.83
N TYR A 40 2.06 4.17 -2.67
CA TYR A 40 2.04 5.62 -2.51
C TYR A 40 3.15 6.02 -1.54
N PHE A 41 4.15 6.74 -2.07
CA PHE A 41 5.25 7.26 -1.28
C PHE A 41 5.09 8.77 -1.12
N THR A 42 5.28 9.27 0.09
CA THR A 42 5.23 10.71 0.40
C THR A 42 6.46 11.13 1.20
N SER A 43 6.92 12.37 0.97
CA SER A 43 7.97 13.00 1.75
C SER A 43 7.50 13.47 3.13
N VAL A 44 6.17 13.54 3.35
CA VAL A 44 5.60 13.89 4.65
C VAL A 44 6.07 12.89 5.70
N LEU A 45 6.56 13.39 6.83
CA LEU A 45 7.02 12.57 7.95
C LEU A 45 5.81 11.96 8.67
N TRP A 46 5.99 10.78 9.28
CA TRP A 46 4.90 10.10 10.00
C TRP A 46 4.18 10.98 11.05
N PRO A 47 4.89 11.78 11.88
CA PRO A 47 4.22 12.66 12.85
C PRO A 47 3.34 13.74 12.21
N ASP A 48 3.62 14.10 10.96
CA ASP A 48 2.93 15.15 10.20
C ASP A 48 1.88 14.58 9.23
N PHE A 49 1.72 13.26 9.17
CA PHE A 49 0.78 12.61 8.26
C PHE A 49 -0.63 12.63 8.86
N ASP A 50 -1.45 13.58 8.42
CA ASP A 50 -2.82 13.81 8.91
C ASP A 50 -3.89 13.25 7.94
N THR A 51 -5.16 13.51 8.27
CA THR A 51 -6.31 13.10 7.43
C THR A 51 -6.26 13.68 6.02
N LYS A 52 -5.71 14.88 5.81
CA LYS A 52 -5.61 15.50 4.48
C LYS A 52 -4.56 14.77 3.64
N GLU A 53 -3.46 14.34 4.24
CA GLU A 53 -2.46 13.52 3.56
C GLU A 53 -3.00 12.13 3.20
N LEU A 54 -3.85 11.55 4.07
CA LEU A 54 -4.58 10.32 3.74
C LEU A 54 -5.53 10.51 2.55
N GLU A 55 -6.30 11.60 2.52
CA GLU A 55 -7.19 11.92 1.40
C GLU A 55 -6.42 12.07 0.09
N LYS A 56 -5.24 12.71 0.11
CA LYS A 56 -4.35 12.79 -1.07
C LYS A 56 -3.90 11.42 -1.56
N ALA A 57 -3.55 10.51 -0.64
CA ALA A 57 -3.17 9.15 -0.98
C ALA A 57 -4.34 8.39 -1.63
N LEU A 58 -5.55 8.51 -1.07
CA LEU A 58 -6.76 7.88 -1.61
C LEU A 58 -7.17 8.46 -2.97
N LEU A 59 -7.04 9.78 -3.16
CA LEU A 59 -7.27 10.43 -4.45
C LEU A 59 -6.26 9.97 -5.50
N SER A 60 -4.98 9.82 -5.12
CA SER A 60 -3.95 9.27 -6.02
C SER A 60 -4.26 7.82 -6.41
N TYR A 61 -4.78 7.02 -5.47
CA TYR A 61 -5.20 5.64 -5.74
C TYR A 61 -6.42 5.59 -6.66
N SER A 62 -7.45 6.43 -6.42
CA SER A 62 -8.68 6.42 -7.23
C SER A 62 -8.47 6.92 -8.67
N GLN A 63 -7.48 7.78 -8.89
CA GLN A 63 -7.12 8.28 -10.22
C GLN A 63 -6.31 7.28 -11.05
N ARG A 64 -5.68 6.28 -10.43
CA ARG A 64 -4.99 5.24 -11.18
C ARG A 64 -6.01 4.36 -11.86
N GLN A 65 -5.94 4.31 -13.19
CA GLN A 65 -6.78 3.38 -13.95
C GLN A 65 -6.43 1.97 -13.51
N ARG A 66 -7.39 1.30 -12.86
CA ARG A 66 -7.33 -0.13 -12.59
C ARG A 66 -7.13 -0.84 -13.93
N ARG A 67 -5.88 -1.19 -14.24
CA ARG A 67 -5.59 -2.23 -15.21
C ARG A 67 -6.06 -3.52 -14.56
N PHE A 68 -7.34 -3.84 -14.73
CA PHE A 68 -7.79 -5.22 -14.57
C PHE A 68 -6.88 -6.04 -15.48
N GLY A 69 -5.96 -6.80 -14.88
CA GLY A 69 -5.23 -7.82 -15.60
C GLY A 69 -6.28 -8.72 -16.22
N GLY A 70 -6.38 -8.71 -17.55
CA GLY A 70 -7.29 -9.58 -18.26
C GLY A 70 -6.85 -11.02 -18.12
N GLY A 71 -7.83 -11.92 -17.88
CA GLY A 71 -7.71 -13.37 -18.08
C GLY A 71 -7.16 -14.14 -16.90
#